data_AF-A0A6G3XM77-F1
#
_entry.id   AF-A0A6G3XM77-F1
#
_cell.length_a   1.000
_cell.length_b   1.000
_cell.length_c   1.000
_cell.angle_alpha   90.00
_cell.angle_beta   90.00
_cell.angle_gamma   90.00
#
_symmetry.space_group_name_H-M   'P 1'
#
loop_
_entity.id
_entity.type
_entity.pdbx_description
1 polymer ?
#
loop_
_entity_poly.entity_id
_entity_poly.type
_entity_poly.pdbx_seq_one_letter_code
_entity_poly.pdbx_strand_id
1 'polypeptide(L)'
;ASLDLRANPEQDAQGIAIESHLDRGRGAVSTVLVQRGTLRIGDTVVVGDAYGRVRAMLDDNGQNVQEAGPSTPVLVLGLTNVP
;
A
#
# COMPACT_ATOMS: atom_id res chain seq x y z
N ALA A 1 15.12 6.58 -26.96
CA ALA A 1 15.79 6.52 -25.64
C ALA A 1 15.12 5.43 -24.82
N SER A 2 15.87 4.48 -24.25
CA SER A 2 15.34 3.47 -23.34
C SER A 2 15.32 4.02 -21.91
N LEU A 3 14.27 3.72 -21.15
CA LEU A 3 14.24 4.03 -19.71
C LEU A 3 15.00 2.95 -18.94
N ASP A 4 15.83 3.36 -17.98
CA ASP A 4 16.49 2.49 -17.00
C ASP A 4 15.72 2.56 -15.68
N LEU A 5 14.65 1.75 -15.57
CA LEU A 5 13.80 1.71 -14.38
C LEU A 5 14.44 0.81 -13.32
N ARG A 6 14.65 1.36 -12.12
CA ARG A 6 15.25 0.63 -10.99
C ARG A 6 14.48 0.88 -9.70
N ALA A 7 14.33 -0.16 -8.90
CA ALA A 7 13.87 -0.08 -7.52
C ALA A 7 14.59 -1.13 -6.68
N ASN A 8 14.82 -0.82 -5.41
CA ASN A 8 15.34 -1.78 -4.44
C ASN A 8 14.15 -2.32 -3.61
N PRO A 9 13.82 -3.63 -3.71
CA PRO A 9 12.72 -4.24 -2.96
C PRO A 9 13.08 -4.61 -1.51
N GLU A 10 14.38 -4.62 -1.15
CA GLU A 10 14.87 -5.10 0.16
C GLU A 10 14.84 -4.04 1.27
N GLN A 11 14.35 -2.84 0.96
CA GLN A 11 14.22 -1.74 1.93
C GLN A 11 12.75 -1.55 2.35
N ASP A 12 12.55 -0.67 3.32
CA ASP A 12 11.20 -0.28 3.76
C ASP A 12 10.37 0.29 2.61
N ALA A 13 9.07 -0.02 2.64
CA ALA A 13 8.16 0.41 1.60
C ALA A 13 7.96 1.92 1.59
N GLN A 14 8.04 2.51 0.40
CA GLN A 14 7.62 3.88 0.15
C GLN A 14 6.77 3.92 -1.11
N GLY A 15 5.68 4.67 -1.06
CA GLY A 15 4.73 4.74 -2.16
C GLY A 15 3.88 6.01 -2.13
N ILE A 16 2.92 6.06 -3.04
CA ILE A 16 1.96 7.15 -3.16
C ILE A 16 0.56 6.57 -2.98
N ALA A 17 -0.25 7.22 -2.14
CA ALA A 17 -1.68 6.97 -2.08
C ALA A 17 -2.37 7.60 -3.30
N ILE A 18 -3.14 6.80 -4.02
CA ILE A 18 -3.85 7.22 -5.23
C ILE A 18 -5.28 7.62 -4.88
N GLU A 19 -5.99 6.74 -4.17
CA GLU A 19 -7.39 6.91 -3.78
C GLU A 19 -7.62 6.34 -2.39
N SER A 20 -8.48 6.98 -1.61
CA SER A 20 -8.84 6.52 -0.27
C SER A 20 -10.35 6.68 -0.06
N HIS A 21 -10.95 5.75 0.68
CA HIS A 21 -12.37 5.79 1.02
C HIS A 21 -12.68 4.94 2.25
N LEU A 22 -13.93 5.03 2.75
CA LEU A 22 -14.47 4.11 3.74
C LEU A 22 -15.10 2.91 3.03
N ASP A 23 -14.63 1.71 3.36
CA ASP A 23 -15.20 0.44 2.89
C ASP A 23 -15.99 -0.22 4.04
N ARG A 24 -17.24 -0.59 3.75
CA ARG A 24 -18.18 -1.14 4.73
C ARG A 24 -17.69 -2.51 5.21
N GLY A 25 -17.28 -2.57 6.48
CA GLY A 25 -16.78 -3.79 7.12
C GLY A 25 -15.26 -3.92 7.11
N ARG A 26 -14.56 -3.12 6.29
CA ARG A 26 -13.09 -3.06 6.23
C ARG A 26 -12.51 -1.80 6.87
N GLY A 27 -13.33 -0.76 7.05
CA GLY A 27 -12.91 0.50 7.67
C GLY A 27 -12.29 1.44 6.65
N ALA A 28 -11.36 2.30 7.08
CA ALA A 28 -10.63 3.17 6.18
C ALA A 28 -9.60 2.38 5.37
N VAL A 29 -9.62 2.61 4.05
CA VAL A 29 -8.75 1.94 3.08
C VAL A 29 -8.11 2.95 2.14
N SER A 30 -6.95 2.61 1.60
CA SER A 30 -6.26 3.43 0.61
C SER A 30 -5.53 2.57 -0.42
N THR A 31 -5.70 2.88 -1.71
CA THR A 31 -4.92 2.28 -2.79
C THR A 31 -3.56 2.95 -2.85
N VAL A 32 -2.50 2.18 -2.60
CA VAL A 32 -1.12 2.65 -2.57
C VAL A 32 -0.35 2.03 -3.73
N LEU A 33 0.33 2.86 -4.51
CA LEU A 33 1.35 2.40 -5.45
C LEU A 33 2.70 2.38 -4.76
N VAL A 34 3.24 1.18 -4.52
CA VAL A 34 4.58 1.02 -3.96
C VAL A 34 5.61 1.44 -5.01
N GLN A 35 6.47 2.40 -4.69
CA GLN A 35 7.50 2.88 -5.61
C GLN A 35 8.87 2.27 -5.31
N ARG A 36 9.15 1.97 -4.03
CA ARG A 36 10.40 1.40 -3.54
C ARG A 36 10.12 0.54 -2.32
N GLY A 37 11.01 -0.42 -2.05
CA GLY A 37 10.85 -1.36 -0.96
C GLY A 37 9.71 -2.34 -1.18
N THR A 38 9.37 -3.08 -0.14
CA THR A 38 8.29 -4.07 -0.17
C THR A 38 7.37 -3.87 1.02
N LEU A 39 6.10 -3.55 0.76
CA LEU A 39 5.08 -3.39 1.79
C LEU A 39 4.57 -4.77 2.21
N ARG A 40 4.44 -5.04 3.50
CA ARG A 40 3.99 -6.33 4.03
C ARG A 40 2.85 -6.16 5.03
N ILE A 41 2.03 -7.20 5.14
CA ILE A 41 1.03 -7.25 6.21
C ILE A 41 1.75 -7.18 7.56
N GLY A 42 1.27 -6.29 8.42
CA GLY A 42 1.82 -6.06 9.74
C GLY A 42 2.79 -4.89 9.85
N ASP A 43 3.20 -4.30 8.72
CA ASP A 43 3.97 -3.06 8.70
C ASP A 43 3.14 -1.91 9.29
N THR A 44 3.82 -0.99 9.96
CA THR A 44 3.21 0.28 10.37
C THR A 44 3.47 1.31 9.29
N VAL A 45 2.40 1.95 8.81
CA VAL A 45 2.46 2.95 7.73
C VAL A 45 1.89 4.28 8.17
N VAL A 46 2.41 5.34 7.56
CA VAL A 46 1.86 6.70 7.61
C VAL A 46 1.51 7.08 6.17
N VAL A 47 0.27 7.52 5.96
CA VAL A 47 -0.28 7.88 4.66
C VAL A 47 -1.03 9.19 4.83
N GLY A 48 -0.43 10.31 4.41
CA GLY A 48 -1.02 11.63 4.67
C GLY A 48 -1.12 11.92 6.17
N ASP A 49 -2.32 12.28 6.63
CA ASP A 49 -2.67 12.44 8.05
C ASP A 49 -3.15 11.12 8.71
N ALA A 50 -3.34 10.06 7.93
CA ALA A 50 -3.66 8.72 8.41
C ALA A 50 -2.41 7.94 8.78
N TYR A 51 -2.58 7.00 9.70
CA TYR A 51 -1.56 6.02 10.05
C TYR A 51 -2.21 4.72 10.49
N GLY A 52 -1.43 3.66 10.63
CA GLY A 52 -1.95 2.41 11.14
C GLY A 52 -1.05 1.23 10.86
N ARG A 53 -1.47 0.06 11.35
CA ARG A 53 -0.83 -1.21 11.02
C ARG A 53 -1.57 -1.83 9.84
N VAL A 54 -0.85 -2.24 8.81
CA VAL A 54 -1.41 -2.95 7.65
C VAL A 54 -2.03 -4.25 8.15
N ARG A 55 -3.36 -4.34 8.09
CA ARG A 55 -4.13 -5.51 8.56
C ARG A 55 -4.35 -6.52 7.45
N ALA A 56 -4.54 -6.03 6.24
CA ALA A 56 -4.70 -6.82 5.03
C ALA A 56 -4.35 -5.94 3.83
N MET A 57 -4.02 -6.61 2.73
CA MET A 57 -3.74 -5.99 1.45
C MET A 57 -4.45 -6.76 0.36
N LEU A 58 -5.07 -6.05 -0.59
CA LEU A 58 -5.68 -6.64 -1.77
C LEU A 58 -4.99 -6.16 -3.04
N ASP A 59 -4.77 -7.04 -4.01
CA ASP A 59 -4.29 -6.67 -5.33
C ASP A 59 -5.39 -6.01 -6.20
N ASP A 60 -5.06 -5.70 -7.44
CA ASP A 60 -5.96 -5.11 -8.44
C ASP A 60 -7.13 -6.02 -8.85
N ASN A 61 -7.03 -7.33 -8.56
CA ASN A 61 -8.10 -8.32 -8.76
C ASN A 61 -8.93 -8.55 -7.48
N GLY A 62 -8.62 -7.82 -6.39
CA GLY A 62 -9.29 -7.95 -5.10
C GLY A 62 -8.87 -9.19 -4.30
N GLN A 63 -7.78 -9.85 -4.67
CA GLN A 63 -7.26 -11.03 -3.98
C GLN A 63 -6.32 -10.62 -2.84
N ASN A 64 -6.32 -11.37 -1.74
CA ASN A 64 -5.41 -11.09 -0.63
C ASN A 64 -3.95 -11.37 -1.02
N VAL A 65 -3.06 -10.43 -0.70
CA VAL A 65 -1.62 -10.56 -0.89
C VAL A 65 -0.87 -10.33 0.41
N GLN A 66 0.23 -11.05 0.61
CA GLN A 66 1.05 -10.94 1.83
C GLN A 66 2.07 -9.80 1.73
N GLU A 67 2.52 -9.51 0.50
CA GLU A 67 3.52 -8.50 0.20
C GLU A 67 3.22 -7.80 -1.13
N ALA A 68 3.62 -6.55 -1.25
CA ALA A 68 3.53 -5.74 -2.46
C ALA A 68 4.89 -5.06 -2.71
N GLY A 69 5.57 -5.49 -3.77
CA GLY A 69 6.86 -4.95 -4.18
C GLY A 69 6.74 -3.66 -4.99
N PRO A 70 7.87 -3.10 -5.47
CA PRO A 70 7.86 -1.89 -6.29
C PRO A 70 7.01 -2.05 -7.55
N SER A 71 6.33 -0.97 -7.93
CA SER A 71 5.38 -0.88 -9.05
C SER A 71 4.08 -1.66 -8.89
N THR A 72 3.82 -2.25 -7.72
CA THR A 72 2.55 -2.94 -7.43
C THR A 72 1.55 -1.96 -6.79
N PRO A 73 0.37 -1.74 -7.39
CA PRO A 73 -0.74 -1.09 -6.71
C PRO A 73 -1.40 -2.08 -5.74
N VAL A 74 -1.69 -1.64 -4.53
CA VAL A 74 -2.29 -2.49 -3.50
C VAL A 74 -3.27 -1.70 -2.64
N LEU A 75 -4.45 -2.27 -2.38
CA LEU A 75 -5.41 -1.68 -1.44
C LEU A 75 -5.01 -2.04 -0.01
N VAL A 76 -4.62 -1.04 0.76
CA VAL A 76 -4.19 -1.17 2.16
C VAL A 76 -5.38 -1.00 3.09
N LEU A 77 -5.57 -1.95 3.99
CA LEU A 77 -6.58 -1.91 5.05
C LEU A 77 -5.92 -1.71 6.42
N GLY A 78 -6.59 -1.00 7.32
CA GLY A 78 -6.15 -0.83 8.71
C GLY A 78 -5.66 0.57 9.07
N LEU A 79 -5.98 1.57 8.25
CA LEU A 79 -5.72 2.97 8.54
C LEU A 79 -6.72 3.50 9.60
N THR A 80 -6.30 4.52 10.35
CA THR A 80 -7.11 5.18 11.40
C THR A 80 -8.25 6.01 10.83
N ASN A 81 -8.04 6.65 9.68
CA ASN A 81 -9.01 7.45 8.93
C ASN A 81 -8.69 7.37 7.43
N VAL A 82 -9.50 8.04 6.60
CA VAL A 82 -9.32 8.12 5.15
C VAL A 82 -8.39 9.31 4.84
N PRO A 83 -7.17 9.09 4.33
CA PRO A 83 -6.23 10.16 3.96
C PRO A 83 -6.43 10.71 2.54
#